data_AF-A0A381IC84-F1
#
_entry.id   AF-A0A381IC84-F1
#
_cell.length_a   1.000
_cell.length_b   1.000
_cell.length_c   1.000
_cell.angle_alpha   90.00
_cell.angle_beta   90.00
_cell.angle_gamma   90.00
#
_symmetry.space_group_name_H-M   'P 1'
#
loop_
_entity.id
_entity.type
_entity.pdbx_description
1 polymer ?
#
loop_
_entity_poly.entity_id
_entity_poly.type
_entity_poly.pdbx_seq_one_letter_code
_entity_poly.pdbx_strand_id
1 'polypeptide(L)'
;MSTRELADKLLDIYSSRVGEKTNNLITKLTLLTAISAPLTIITGIYGMNFRYMPELNWIYGYPATLFFMLCIIFVGIIIFKIKKLL
;
A
#
# COMPACT_ATOMS: atom_id res chain seq x y z
N MET A 1 -46.34 7.43 -0.04
CA MET A 1 -45.08 6.69 -0.21
C MET A 1 -45.41 5.22 -0.03
N SER A 2 -45.39 4.45 -1.11
CA SER A 2 -45.80 3.05 -1.06
C SER A 2 -44.79 2.26 -0.21
N THR A 3 -45.23 1.28 0.57
CA THR A 3 -44.36 0.44 1.41
C THR A 3 -43.25 -0.24 0.61
N ARG A 4 -43.47 -0.44 -0.70
CA ARG A 4 -42.48 -0.94 -1.66
C ARG A 4 -41.33 0.04 -1.88
N GLU A 5 -41.61 1.33 -2.06
CA GLU A 5 -40.57 2.37 -2.19
C GLU A 5 -39.69 2.48 -0.94
N LEU A 6 -40.25 2.25 0.25
CA LEU A 6 -39.47 2.20 1.48
C LEU A 6 -38.57 0.96 1.57
N ALA A 7 -39.09 -0.20 1.12
CA ALA A 7 -38.32 -1.43 1.05
C ALA A 7 -37.15 -1.32 0.05
N ASP A 8 -37.39 -0.75 -1.13
CA ASP A 8 -36.36 -0.50 -2.14
C ASP A 8 -35.30 0.47 -1.60
N LYS A 9 -35.70 1.57 -0.94
CA LYS A 9 -34.75 2.49 -0.29
C LYS A 9 -33.90 1.81 0.78
N LEU A 10 -34.46 0.90 1.57
CA LEU A 10 -33.69 0.17 2.59
C LEU A 10 -32.67 -0.78 1.95
N LEU A 11 -33.04 -1.45 0.86
CA LEU A 11 -32.12 -2.30 0.09
C LEU A 11 -30.99 -1.48 -0.55
N ASP A 12 -31.29 -0.30 -1.07
CA ASP A 12 -30.29 0.63 -1.62
C ASP A 12 -29.31 1.11 -0.55
N ILE A 13 -29.82 1.47 0.63
CA ILE A 13 -28.98 1.86 1.78
C ILE A 13 -28.12 0.67 2.21
N TYR A 14 -28.68 -0.53 2.35
CA TYR A 14 -27.93 -1.71 2.74
C TYR A 14 -26.83 -2.06 1.72
N SER A 15 -27.16 -2.04 0.43
CA SER A 15 -26.20 -2.28 -0.65
C SER A 15 -25.08 -1.24 -0.65
N SER A 16 -25.43 0.03 -0.41
CA SER A 16 -24.45 1.11 -0.24
C SER A 16 -23.54 0.87 0.96
N ARG A 17 -24.09 0.47 2.11
CA ARG A 17 -23.31 0.13 3.31
C ARG A 17 -22.35 -1.05 3.09
N VAL A 18 -22.78 -2.07 2.35
CA VAL A 18 -21.92 -3.20 1.97
C VAL A 18 -20.83 -2.72 1.02
N GLY A 19 -21.16 -1.86 0.05
CA GLY A 19 -20.20 -1.23 -0.84
C GLY A 19 -19.13 -0.43 -0.09
N GLU A 20 -19.52 0.38 0.90
CA GLU A 20 -18.57 1.13 1.75
C GLU A 20 -17.60 0.20 2.50
N LYS A 21 -18.12 -0.88 3.09
CA LYS A 21 -17.27 -1.87 3.80
C LYS A 21 -16.27 -2.53 2.86
N THR A 22 -16.74 -2.98 1.70
CA THR A 22 -15.88 -3.61 0.69
C THR A 22 -14.83 -2.63 0.18
N ASN A 23 -15.20 -1.38 -0.13
CA ASN A 23 -14.27 -0.36 -0.57
C ASN A 23 -13.18 -0.08 0.49
N ASN A 24 -13.55 -0.07 1.77
CA ASN A 24 -12.60 0.10 2.86
C ASN A 24 -11.64 -1.09 2.99
N LEU A 25 -12.12 -2.33 2.77
CA LEU A 25 -11.25 -3.52 2.75
C LEU A 25 -10.28 -3.51 1.56
N ILE A 26 -10.78 -3.23 0.35
CA ILE A 26 -9.93 -3.13 -0.85
C ILE A 26 -8.88 -2.04 -0.66
N THR A 27 -9.26 -0.87 -0.13
CA THR A 27 -8.31 0.22 0.17
C THR A 27 -7.21 -0.23 1.13
N LYS A 28 -7.54 -0.97 2.19
CA LYS A 28 -6.54 -1.52 3.13
C LYS A 28 -5.61 -2.54 2.48
N LEU A 29 -6.14 -3.42 1.62
CA LEU A 29 -5.35 -4.40 0.89
C LEU A 29 -4.42 -3.74 -0.13
N THR A 30 -4.93 -2.78 -0.90
CA THR A 30 -4.12 -2.00 -1.84
C THR A 30 -2.99 -1.25 -1.13
N LEU A 31 -3.25 -0.74 0.08
CA LEU A 31 -2.22 -0.12 0.91
C LEU A 31 -1.09 -1.10 1.24
N LEU A 32 -1.44 -2.28 1.74
CA LEU A 32 -0.46 -3.31 2.09
C LEU A 32 0.42 -3.66 0.88
N THR A 33 -0.21 -3.84 -0.29
CA THR A 33 0.49 -4.12 -1.54
C THR A 33 1.37 -2.96 -1.99
N ALA A 34 0.90 -1.71 -1.89
CA ALA A 34 1.66 -0.53 -2.30
C ALA A 34 2.95 -0.33 -1.47
N ILE A 35 2.92 -0.66 -0.19
CA ILE A 35 4.12 -0.62 0.68
C ILE A 35 5.04 -1.81 0.40
N SER A 36 4.46 -2.99 0.15
CA SER A 36 5.21 -4.24 -0.08
C SER A 36 5.90 -4.29 -1.45
N ALA A 37 5.34 -3.64 -2.47
CA ALA A 37 5.88 -3.65 -3.83
C ALA A 37 7.32 -3.09 -3.94
N PRO A 38 7.63 -1.85 -3.50
CA PRO A 38 8.99 -1.34 -3.59
C PRO A 38 9.96 -2.10 -2.69
N LEU A 39 9.50 -2.56 -1.51
CA LEU A 39 10.34 -3.36 -0.61
C LEU A 39 10.73 -4.70 -1.24
N THR A 40 9.79 -5.35 -1.93
CA THR A 40 10.02 -6.60 -2.67
C THR A 40 11.00 -6.38 -3.83
N ILE A 41 10.89 -5.27 -4.56
CA ILE A 41 11.81 -4.95 -5.67
C ILE A 41 13.24 -4.81 -5.15
N ILE A 42 13.45 -4.05 -4.07
CA ILE A 42 14.80 -3.84 -3.53
C ILE A 42 15.35 -5.15 -2.93
N THR A 43 14.52 -5.90 -2.21
CA THR A 43 14.90 -7.23 -1.69
C THR A 43 15.22 -8.21 -2.83
N GLY A 44 14.51 -8.13 -3.95
CA GLY A 44 14.79 -8.93 -5.14
C GLY A 44 16.11 -8.56 -5.80
N ILE A 45 16.40 -7.26 -5.95
CA ILE A 45 17.67 -6.77 -6.49
C ILE A 45 18.85 -7.19 -5.60
N TYR A 46 18.72 -7.05 -4.27
CA TYR A 46 19.75 -7.42 -3.30
C TYR A 46 19.83 -8.94 -3.03
N GLY A 47 18.76 -9.68 -3.30
CA GLY A 47 18.70 -11.14 -3.20
C GLY A 47 19.26 -11.87 -4.42
N MET A 48 19.43 -11.18 -5.56
CA MET A 48 20.16 -11.71 -6.70
C MET A 48 21.65 -11.77 -6.36
N ASN A 49 22.27 -12.93 -6.56
CA ASN A 49 23.69 -13.23 -6.29
C ASN A 49 24.64 -12.47 -7.26
N PHE A 50 24.58 -11.15 -7.28
CA PHE A 50 25.50 -10.33 -8.06
C PHE A 50 26.86 -10.28 -7.35
N ARG A 51 27.76 -11.16 -7.79
CA ARG A 51 29.18 -11.23 -7.40
C ARG A 51 29.96 -9.93 -7.70
N TYR A 52 29.39 -9.03 -8.51
CA TYR A 52 29.92 -7.71 -8.86
C TYR A 52 28.79 -6.68 -8.71
N MET A 53 28.50 -6.26 -7.47
CA MET A 53 27.83 -4.99 -7.22
C MET A 53 28.92 -3.94 -6.95
N PRO A 54 29.11 -2.92 -7.80
CA PRO A 54 30.11 -1.86 -7.56
C PRO A 54 29.86 -1.07 -6.26
N GLU A 55 28.67 -1.18 -5.68
CA GLU A 55 28.29 -0.62 -4.38
C GLU A 55 28.95 -1.33 -3.18
N LEU A 56 29.47 -2.56 -3.34
CA LEU A 56 30.16 -3.30 -2.27
C LEU A 56 31.60 -2.81 -2.03
N ASN A 57 32.20 -2.13 -3.02
CA ASN A 57 33.53 -1.52 -2.87
C ASN A 57 33.49 -0.22 -2.05
N TRP A 58 32.30 0.36 -1.87
CA TRP A 58 32.11 1.55 -1.05
C TRP A 58 31.56 1.14 0.31
N ILE A 59 32.30 1.43 1.38
CA ILE A 59 31.90 1.19 2.78
C ILE A 59 30.49 1.74 3.09
N TYR A 60 30.03 2.73 2.33
CA TYR A 60 28.73 3.38 2.50
C TYR A 60 27.60 2.87 1.56
N GLY A 61 27.86 1.97 0.61
CA GLY A 61 26.83 1.49 -0.33
C GLY A 61 25.70 0.73 0.37
N TYR A 62 26.05 -0.21 1.25
CA TYR A 62 25.08 -0.96 2.06
C TYR A 62 24.20 -0.08 2.96
N PRO A 63 24.76 0.86 3.77
CA PRO A 63 23.93 1.76 4.57
C PRO A 63 23.14 2.78 3.73
N ALA A 64 23.63 3.21 2.56
CA ALA A 64 22.88 4.10 1.67
C ALA A 64 21.61 3.44 1.11
N THR A 65 21.69 2.18 0.72
CA THR A 65 20.51 1.43 0.25
C THR A 65 19.54 1.14 1.39
N LEU A 66 20.06 0.82 2.57
CA LEU A 66 19.21 0.68 3.77
C LEU A 66 18.46 1.99 4.07
N PHE A 67 19.15 3.13 3.96
CA PHE A 67 18.53 4.45 4.10
C PHE A 67 17.48 4.72 3.01
N PHE A 68 17.75 4.31 1.76
CA PHE A 68 16.80 4.46 0.65
C PHE A 68 15.53 3.60 0.85
N MET A 69 15.68 2.35 1.31
CA MET A 69 14.56 1.51 1.75
C MET A 69 13.73 2.22 2.83
N LEU A 70 14.41 2.76 3.85
CA LEU A 70 13.77 3.46 4.96
C LEU A 70 13.03 4.72 4.49
N CYS A 71 13.63 5.51 3.60
CA CYS A 71 13.00 6.66 2.97
C CYS A 71 11.76 6.27 2.18
N ILE A 72 11.79 5.17 1.42
CA ILE A 72 10.61 4.72 0.66
C ILE A 72 9.48 4.31 1.59
N ILE A 73 9.78 3.59 2.69
CA ILE A 73 8.78 3.26 3.72
C ILE A 73 8.20 4.56 4.31
N PHE A 74 9.06 5.53 4.62
CA PHE A 74 8.64 6.81 5.20
C PHE A 74 7.77 7.63 4.24
N VAL A 75 8.14 7.70 2.96
CA VAL A 75 7.36 8.36 1.90
C VAL A 75 6.02 7.64 1.70
N GLY A 76 6.00 6.31 1.71
CA GLY A 76 4.76 5.52 1.66
C GLY A 76 3.82 5.84 2.82
N ILE A 77 4.35 5.94 4.04
CA ILE A 77 3.59 6.31 5.25
C ILE A 77 3.14 7.78 5.19
N ILE A 78 3.98 8.70 4.70
CA ILE A 78 3.62 10.12 4.57
C ILE A 78 2.51 10.30 3.53
N ILE A 79 2.62 9.68 2.36
CA ILE A 79 1.58 9.72 1.32
C ILE A 79 0.28 9.16 1.90
N PHE A 80 0.35 8.08 2.68
CA PHE A 80 -0.82 7.51 3.35
C PHE A 80 -1.47 8.48 4.33
N LYS A 81 -0.67 9.17 5.16
CA LYS A 81 -1.16 10.16 6.13
C LYS A 81 -1.74 11.41 5.43
N ILE A 82 -1.13 11.86 4.33
CA ILE A 82 -1.58 13.03 3.55
C ILE A 82 -2.87 12.73 2.81
N LYS A 83 -3.00 11.53 2.23
CA LYS A 83 -4.15 11.17 1.40
C LYS A 83 -5.38 10.74 2.20
N LYS A 84 -5.28 10.72 3.55
CA LYS A 84 -6.38 10.49 4.52
C LYS A 84 -7.41 9.49 3.99
N LEU A 85 -6.92 8.34 3.56
CA LEU A 85 -7.72 7.22 3.04
C LEU A 85 -8.24 6.36 4.20
N LEU A 86 -8.78 7.04 5.22
CA LEU A 86 -9.44 6.46 6.39
C LEU A 86 -10.69 7.28 6.69
#